data_AF-E4XMD2-F1
#
_entry.id   AF-E4XMD2-F1
#
_cell.length_a   1.000
_cell.length_b   1.000
_cell.length_c   1.000
_cell.angle_alpha   90.00
_cell.angle_beta   90.00
_cell.angle_gamma   90.00
#
_symmetry.space_group_name_H-M   'P 1'
#
loop_
_entity.id
_entity.type
_entity.pdbx_description
1 polymer ?
#
loop_
_entity_poly.entity_id
_entity_poly.type
_entity_poly.pdbx_seq_one_letter_code
_entity_poly.pdbx_strand_id
1 'polypeptide(L)'
;MSIKVALLNEWMKKYFLPRLERESTRTEKCRLIASVERQEFEDDENAVKWRFCKFVGNKGFLLDKHKYQLEEFEATSLQKRILRQNPKLKDVLIGRREIRPELGEWKLTNELKIISEGGEAIVFSEEFGETLMALRVAVFDPFLFTKQFDAHHLKATMISHYKKALDKKHDEDFVVPIHENVIRNIVNIEIYEKGDDKCEDCLGWITIMEECDCDLREKLKNNNPTLEERKNIATGISAGLNYLEKIGINHHDKKPSNFLLIDVAGTPGFTGNEYFTFLFCEWITAWTLMYLPIDEKQRKYIDIIVKDCGVQNIHDEAHVISSIKKIISLENQPIELISDPNLIKTRNMSWNKDEMTRHGSVLDQKSSNLCVPISVTKLLRFAIEKDLGFDVTKNNFTMEQILTTLTMVVYPRSLAGMNLNPDKKEQEFQENDVETLLKRICEKTYLMESGWEIVRNLGSQKPTKSICKFEKVLLNENFSFTRPLTVTGAILFPNKIEPTFHQMTLVKIDNGEYVLENTQISDDHPAGKYNFVKLE
;
A
#
# COMPACT_ATOMS: atom_id res chain seq x y z
N MET A 1 -30.70 16.07 9.53
CA MET A 1 -30.27 17.48 9.31
C MET A 1 -30.68 17.90 7.89
N SER A 2 -31.40 19.02 7.72
CA SER A 2 -31.80 19.52 6.39
C SER A 2 -30.96 20.74 6.01
N ILE A 3 -29.71 20.52 5.59
CA ILE A 3 -28.88 21.60 5.04
C ILE A 3 -29.39 21.91 3.63
N LYS A 4 -29.77 23.17 3.36
CA LYS A 4 -30.07 23.60 1.99
C LYS A 4 -28.77 23.65 1.19
N VAL A 5 -28.73 23.02 0.02
CA VAL A 5 -27.55 22.96 -0.87
C VAL A 5 -26.93 24.34 -1.14
N ALA A 6 -27.76 25.38 -1.31
CA ALA A 6 -27.27 26.75 -1.51
C ALA A 6 -26.47 27.29 -0.32
N LEU A 7 -26.92 27.03 0.92
CA LEU A 7 -26.22 27.43 2.14
C LEU A 7 -24.93 26.63 2.33
N LEU A 8 -24.94 25.35 1.96
CA LEU A 8 -23.74 24.52 1.99
C LEU A 8 -22.67 25.03 1.03
N ASN A 9 -23.04 25.30 -0.23
CA ASN A 9 -22.12 25.83 -1.22
C ASN A 9 -21.52 27.18 -0.81
N GLU A 10 -22.33 28.06 -0.20
CA GLU A 10 -21.84 29.32 0.35
C GLU A 10 -20.88 29.08 1.51
N TRP A 11 -21.23 28.21 2.45
CA TRP A 11 -20.37 27.88 3.59
C TRP A 11 -19.03 27.31 3.14
N MET A 12 -19.06 26.36 2.19
CA MET A 12 -17.86 25.76 1.59
C MET A 12 -16.94 26.82 1.00
N LYS A 13 -17.47 27.71 0.15
CA LYS A 13 -16.68 28.72 -0.55
C LYS A 13 -16.13 29.79 0.39
N LYS A 14 -16.90 30.21 1.40
CA LYS A 14 -16.53 31.32 2.27
C LYS A 14 -15.70 30.92 3.48
N TYR A 15 -15.92 29.73 4.03
CA TYR A 15 -15.36 29.35 5.32
C TYR A 15 -14.45 28.13 5.25
N PHE A 16 -14.84 27.05 4.54
CA PHE A 16 -14.05 25.81 4.56
C PHE A 16 -12.90 25.80 3.56
N LEU A 17 -13.18 26.01 2.26
CA LEU A 17 -12.15 25.96 1.21
C LEU A 17 -10.98 26.94 1.43
N PRO A 18 -11.18 28.17 1.93
CA PRO A 18 -10.06 29.08 2.21
C PRO A 18 -9.09 28.59 3.29
N ARG A 19 -9.47 27.62 4.12
CA ARG A 19 -8.60 26.99 5.13
C ARG A 19 -7.72 25.88 4.55
N LEU A 20 -8.01 25.45 3.32
CA LEU A 20 -7.25 24.44 2.61
C LEU A 20 -6.22 25.12 1.71
N GLU A 21 -4.96 25.02 2.08
CA GLU A 21 -3.83 25.37 1.22
C GLU A 21 -2.88 24.18 1.15
N ARG A 22 -2.36 23.89 -0.04
CA ARG A 22 -1.27 22.92 -0.21
C ARG A 22 -0.23 23.41 -1.20
N GLU A 23 0.94 22.79 -1.10
CA GLU A 23 1.94 22.83 -2.14
C GLU A 23 1.75 21.67 -3.11
N SER A 24 2.33 21.82 -4.31
CA SER A 24 2.48 20.74 -5.27
C SER A 24 3.84 20.86 -5.94
N THR A 25 4.47 19.70 -6.09
CA THR A 25 5.73 19.52 -6.81
C THR A 25 5.52 18.97 -8.21
N ARG A 26 4.29 18.57 -8.54
CA ARG A 26 3.94 18.07 -9.86
C ARG A 26 3.91 19.20 -10.88
N THR A 27 4.34 18.88 -12.10
CA THR A 27 4.36 19.81 -13.22
C THR A 27 3.07 19.77 -14.02
N GLU A 28 2.87 20.71 -14.94
CA GLU A 28 1.76 20.67 -15.91
C GLU A 28 1.73 19.36 -16.71
N LYS A 29 2.89 18.79 -17.03
CA LYS A 29 2.97 17.46 -17.66
C LYS A 29 2.40 16.37 -16.76
N CYS A 30 2.74 16.39 -15.47
CA CYS A 30 2.18 15.44 -14.50
C CYS A 30 0.66 15.60 -14.37
N ARG A 31 0.19 16.85 -14.35
CA ARG A 31 -1.23 17.20 -14.30
C ARG A 31 -1.99 16.70 -15.52
N LEU A 32 -1.42 16.86 -16.72
CA LEU A 32 -2.00 16.38 -17.98
C LEU A 32 -2.08 14.84 -18.03
N ILE A 33 -1.08 14.14 -17.50
CA ILE A 33 -1.13 12.67 -17.39
C ILE A 33 -2.22 12.26 -16.39
N ALA A 34 -2.28 12.93 -15.23
CA ALA A 34 -3.28 12.62 -14.20
C ALA A 34 -4.72 12.88 -14.66
N SER A 35 -4.96 13.84 -15.55
CA SER A 35 -6.31 14.05 -16.09
C SER A 35 -6.75 12.95 -17.05
N VAL A 36 -5.82 12.25 -17.70
CA VAL A 36 -6.14 11.05 -18.49
C VAL A 36 -6.57 9.89 -17.60
N GLU A 37 -6.03 9.76 -16.38
CA GLU A 37 -6.45 8.73 -15.42
C GLU A 37 -7.89 8.93 -14.91
N ARG A 38 -8.44 10.13 -15.03
CA ARG A 38 -9.78 10.50 -14.54
C ARG A 38 -10.85 10.51 -15.62
N GLN A 39 -10.46 10.38 -16.88
CA GLN A 39 -11.43 10.36 -17.96
C GLN A 39 -12.24 9.06 -17.92
N GLU A 40 -13.43 9.11 -18.51
CA GLU A 40 -14.20 7.91 -18.82
C GLU A 40 -13.54 7.20 -20.02
N PHE A 41 -13.26 5.90 -19.87
CA PHE A 41 -12.70 5.07 -20.93
C PHE A 41 -13.85 4.38 -21.67
N GLU A 42 -13.76 4.27 -23.00
CA GLU A 42 -14.76 3.53 -23.79
C GLU A 42 -14.79 2.03 -23.44
N ASP A 43 -13.63 1.49 -23.05
CA ASP A 43 -13.44 0.12 -22.58
C ASP A 43 -12.57 0.13 -21.32
N ASP A 44 -13.07 -0.45 -20.22
CA ASP A 44 -12.34 -0.57 -18.95
C ASP A 44 -10.96 -1.27 -19.11
N GLU A 45 -10.80 -2.14 -20.12
CA GLU A 45 -9.52 -2.75 -20.42
C GLU A 45 -8.47 -1.72 -20.90
N ASN A 46 -8.90 -0.61 -21.51
CA ASN A 46 -8.01 0.47 -21.94
C ASN A 46 -7.37 1.17 -20.74
N ALA A 47 -8.10 1.37 -19.64
CA ALA A 47 -7.59 1.93 -18.38
C ALA A 47 -6.38 1.12 -17.86
N VAL A 48 -6.41 -0.21 -18.06
CA VAL A 48 -5.33 -1.13 -17.67
C VAL A 48 -4.18 -1.14 -18.69
N LYS A 49 -4.49 -1.03 -19.98
CA LYS A 49 -3.52 -1.24 -21.08
C LYS A 49 -2.74 0.01 -21.47
N TRP A 50 -3.31 1.21 -21.31
CA TRP A 50 -2.67 2.43 -21.83
C TRP A 50 -1.34 2.72 -21.12
N ARG A 51 -0.34 3.11 -21.91
CA ARG A 51 1.01 3.44 -21.43
C ARG A 51 1.49 4.79 -21.94
N PHE A 52 0.92 5.27 -23.04
CA PHE A 52 1.22 6.58 -23.58
C PHE A 52 -0.07 7.32 -23.94
N CYS A 53 -0.01 8.63 -23.90
CA CYS A 53 -1.04 9.50 -24.44
C CYS A 53 -0.43 10.56 -25.37
N LYS A 54 -1.25 11.09 -26.28
CA LYS A 54 -0.88 12.17 -27.19
C LYS A 54 -2.08 13.08 -27.42
N PHE A 55 -1.86 14.38 -27.56
CA PHE A 55 -2.93 15.34 -27.82
C PHE A 55 -2.70 16.07 -29.14
N VAL A 56 -3.64 15.98 -30.07
CA VAL A 56 -3.59 16.62 -31.40
C VAL A 56 -4.88 17.39 -31.64
N GLY A 57 -4.76 18.70 -31.88
CA GLY A 57 -5.93 19.57 -31.99
C GLY A 57 -6.73 19.60 -30.69
N ASN A 58 -8.00 19.19 -30.76
CA ASN A 58 -8.92 19.07 -29.63
C ASN A 58 -9.09 17.63 -29.14
N LYS A 59 -8.28 16.69 -29.65
CA LYS A 59 -8.43 15.26 -29.38
C LYS A 59 -7.24 14.71 -28.59
N GLY A 60 -7.52 13.73 -27.74
CA GLY A 60 -6.54 12.90 -27.07
C GLY A 60 -6.54 11.49 -27.65
N PHE A 61 -5.38 10.84 -27.60
CA PHE A 61 -5.15 9.49 -28.10
C PHE A 61 -4.46 8.68 -27.02
N LEU A 62 -5.00 7.50 -26.71
CA LEU A 62 -4.37 6.53 -25.83
C LEU A 62 -3.63 5.48 -26.64
N LEU A 63 -2.45 5.09 -26.18
CA LEU A 63 -1.64 4.06 -26.83
C LEU A 63 -1.11 3.04 -25.82
N ASP A 64 -1.01 1.79 -26.26
CA ASP A 64 -0.51 0.68 -25.46
C ASP A 64 1.02 0.68 -25.33
N LYS A 65 1.58 -0.35 -24.68
CA LYS A 65 3.04 -0.52 -24.54
C LYS A 65 3.80 -0.63 -25.88
N HIS A 66 3.13 -1.05 -26.95
CA HIS A 66 3.67 -1.18 -28.30
C HIS A 66 3.41 0.06 -29.17
N LYS A 67 2.77 1.10 -28.60
CA LYS A 67 2.37 2.33 -29.28
C LYS A 67 1.29 2.10 -30.34
N TYR A 68 0.49 1.06 -30.19
CA TYR A 68 -0.76 0.93 -30.95
C TYR A 68 -1.83 1.78 -30.27
N GLN A 69 -2.60 2.50 -31.08
CA GLN A 69 -3.73 3.29 -30.60
C GLN A 69 -4.79 2.37 -30.00
N LEU A 70 -5.20 2.67 -28.78
CA LEU A 70 -6.27 2.00 -28.05
C LEU A 70 -7.58 2.76 -28.21
N GLU A 71 -7.53 4.08 -28.04
CA GLU A 71 -8.73 4.92 -27.90
C GLU A 71 -8.43 6.33 -28.39
N GLU A 72 -9.47 7.01 -28.89
CA GLU A 72 -9.48 8.43 -29.23
C GLU A 72 -10.60 9.09 -28.44
N PHE A 73 -10.32 10.23 -27.80
CA PHE A 73 -11.29 10.93 -26.97
C PHE A 73 -11.23 12.44 -27.19
N GLU A 74 -12.32 13.14 -26.84
CA GLU A 74 -12.35 14.60 -26.87
C GLU A 74 -11.62 15.17 -25.65
N ALA A 75 -10.69 16.09 -25.88
CA ALA A 75 -9.90 16.66 -24.79
C ALA A 75 -10.79 17.53 -23.89
N THR A 76 -10.68 17.35 -22.56
CA THR A 76 -11.45 18.12 -21.59
C THR A 76 -11.07 19.60 -21.59
N SER A 77 -11.92 20.45 -21.00
CA SER A 77 -11.63 21.87 -20.84
C SER A 77 -10.29 22.11 -20.10
N LEU A 78 -10.00 21.30 -19.08
CA LEU A 78 -8.72 21.33 -18.35
C LEU A 78 -7.55 20.99 -19.27
N GLN A 79 -7.62 19.86 -19.99
CA GLN A 79 -6.56 19.41 -20.88
C GLN A 79 -6.26 20.47 -21.95
N LYS A 80 -7.31 21.06 -22.54
CA LYS A 80 -7.20 22.16 -23.51
C LYS A 80 -6.55 23.41 -22.91
N ARG A 81 -6.78 23.70 -21.62
CA ARG A 81 -6.13 24.83 -20.93
C ARG A 81 -4.65 24.56 -20.68
N ILE A 82 -4.31 23.37 -20.18
CA ILE A 82 -2.91 22.96 -19.95
C ILE A 82 -2.11 23.03 -21.25
N LEU A 83 -2.65 22.51 -22.36
CA LEU A 83 -1.98 22.53 -23.67
C LEU A 83 -1.82 23.95 -24.24
N ARG A 84 -2.71 24.89 -23.89
CA ARG A 84 -2.58 26.32 -24.26
C ARG A 84 -1.50 27.01 -23.45
N GLN A 85 -1.41 26.72 -22.15
CA GLN A 85 -0.39 27.26 -21.25
C GLN A 85 1.00 26.70 -21.57
N ASN A 86 1.06 25.43 -21.99
CA ASN A 86 2.29 24.74 -22.35
C ASN A 86 2.21 24.05 -23.72
N PRO A 87 2.41 24.81 -24.81
CA PRO A 87 2.35 24.28 -26.17
C PRO A 87 3.38 23.17 -26.47
N LYS A 88 4.44 23.02 -25.67
CA LYS A 88 5.45 21.97 -25.83
C LYS A 88 4.90 20.56 -25.55
N LEU A 89 3.75 20.46 -24.89
CA LEU A 89 3.06 19.19 -24.62
C LEU A 89 2.12 18.78 -25.76
N LYS A 90 1.91 19.65 -26.74
CA LYS A 90 1.02 19.40 -27.89
C LYS A 90 1.73 18.56 -28.94
N ASP A 91 1.03 17.59 -29.51
CA ASP A 91 1.52 16.69 -30.56
C ASP A 91 2.77 15.87 -30.16
N VAL A 92 3.01 15.71 -28.85
CA VAL A 92 4.11 14.90 -28.31
C VAL A 92 3.55 13.64 -27.66
N LEU A 93 4.26 12.51 -27.83
CA LEU A 93 3.95 11.27 -27.14
C LEU A 93 4.43 11.36 -25.69
N ILE A 94 3.50 11.26 -24.73
CA ILE A 94 3.76 11.37 -23.30
C ILE A 94 3.56 10.00 -22.65
N GLY A 95 4.54 9.54 -21.89
CA GLY A 95 4.42 8.28 -21.15
C GLY A 95 3.67 8.44 -19.83
N ARG A 96 2.80 7.49 -19.49
CA ARG A 96 2.11 7.39 -18.19
C ARG A 96 3.08 7.46 -17.01
N ARG A 97 4.25 6.81 -17.15
CA ARG A 97 5.32 6.76 -16.13
C ARG A 97 6.09 8.07 -15.94
N GLU A 98 5.83 9.07 -16.78
CA GLU A 98 6.49 10.37 -16.66
C GLU A 98 5.86 11.26 -15.58
N ILE A 99 4.73 10.83 -14.99
CA ILE A 99 4.18 11.46 -13.79
C ILE A 99 5.18 11.33 -12.64
N ARG A 100 5.42 12.46 -11.95
CA ARG A 100 6.36 12.54 -10.83
C ARG A 100 5.64 12.34 -9.49
N PRO A 101 6.36 11.86 -8.45
CA PRO A 101 5.78 11.78 -7.11
C PRO A 101 5.37 13.17 -6.63
N GLU A 102 4.37 13.22 -5.77
CA GLU A 102 3.82 14.46 -5.25
C GLU A 102 4.34 14.74 -3.84
N LEU A 103 5.44 15.48 -3.72
CA LEU A 103 6.07 15.86 -2.44
C LEU A 103 5.44 17.11 -1.78
N GLY A 104 4.35 17.64 -2.33
CA GLY A 104 3.71 18.84 -1.79
C GLY A 104 3.01 18.58 -0.46
N GLU A 105 3.28 19.44 0.53
CA GLU A 105 2.70 19.35 1.86
C GLU A 105 1.46 20.24 2.01
N TRP A 106 0.59 19.88 2.95
CA TRP A 106 -0.53 20.73 3.35
C TRP A 106 -0.06 21.89 4.24
N LYS A 107 -0.59 23.08 3.99
CA LYS A 107 -0.39 24.31 4.78
C LYS A 107 -1.68 24.69 5.50
N LEU A 108 -2.10 23.82 6.42
CA LEU A 108 -3.37 23.96 7.12
C LEU A 108 -3.26 25.01 8.22
N THR A 109 -4.37 25.70 8.48
CA THR A 109 -4.48 26.53 9.67
C THR A 109 -4.63 25.65 10.91
N ASN A 110 -4.18 26.14 12.08
CA ASN A 110 -4.29 25.41 13.36
C ASN A 110 -5.74 25.13 13.79
N GLU A 111 -6.73 25.70 13.10
CA GLU A 111 -8.16 25.56 13.38
C GLU A 111 -8.75 24.27 12.78
N LEU A 112 -8.07 23.62 11.83
CA LEU A 112 -8.50 22.35 11.25
C LEU A 112 -8.04 21.18 12.13
N LYS A 113 -8.99 20.46 12.74
CA LYS A 113 -8.70 19.22 13.46
C LYS A 113 -8.62 18.07 12.46
N ILE A 114 -7.40 17.63 12.15
CA ILE A 114 -7.15 16.46 11.29
C ILE A 114 -7.49 15.19 12.09
N ILE A 115 -8.38 14.36 11.54
CA ILE A 115 -8.68 13.01 12.05
C ILE A 115 -7.70 12.00 11.45
N SER A 116 -7.48 12.09 10.14
CA SER A 116 -6.65 11.13 9.41
C SER A 116 -6.04 11.77 8.16
N GLU A 117 -4.83 11.39 7.82
CA GLU A 117 -4.12 11.82 6.63
C GLU A 117 -3.38 10.63 6.02
N GLY A 118 -3.74 10.25 4.80
CA GLY A 118 -3.07 9.17 4.09
C GLY A 118 -3.81 8.67 2.85
N GLY A 119 -3.09 7.98 1.96
CA GLY A 119 -3.65 7.47 0.72
C GLY A 119 -3.98 8.60 -0.26
N GLU A 120 -5.26 8.77 -0.60
CA GLU A 120 -5.75 9.77 -1.58
C GLU A 120 -6.54 10.92 -0.93
N ALA A 121 -6.66 10.93 0.40
CA ALA A 121 -7.49 11.90 1.11
C ALA A 121 -6.91 12.35 2.45
N ILE A 122 -7.35 13.53 2.88
CA ILE A 122 -7.24 14.03 4.25
C ILE A 122 -8.64 14.13 4.85
N VAL A 123 -8.78 13.80 6.12
CA VAL A 123 -10.05 13.78 6.84
C VAL A 123 -9.99 14.75 8.01
N PHE A 124 -10.96 15.65 8.08
CA PHE A 124 -11.10 16.64 9.14
C PHE A 124 -12.34 16.37 10.00
N SER A 125 -12.30 16.81 11.25
CA SER A 125 -13.44 16.89 12.16
C SER A 125 -13.97 18.32 12.12
N GLU A 126 -15.25 18.49 11.80
CA GLU A 126 -15.91 19.81 11.76
C GLU A 126 -17.27 19.77 12.43
N GLU A 127 -17.59 20.86 13.13
CA GLU A 127 -18.88 21.06 13.78
C GLU A 127 -19.87 21.73 12.84
N PHE A 128 -21.03 21.08 12.65
CA PHE A 128 -22.20 21.67 12.00
C PHE A 128 -23.31 21.85 13.03
N GLY A 129 -23.32 23.02 13.69
CA GLY A 129 -24.20 23.25 14.83
C GLY A 129 -23.75 22.40 16.02
N GLU A 130 -24.63 21.56 16.54
CA GLU A 130 -24.33 20.64 17.65
C GLU A 130 -23.84 19.25 17.17
N THR A 131 -23.70 19.05 15.86
CA THR A 131 -23.32 17.75 15.29
C THR A 131 -21.89 17.80 14.78
N LEU A 132 -21.08 16.86 15.26
CA LEU A 132 -19.71 16.66 14.79
C LEU A 132 -19.71 15.73 13.57
N MET A 133 -18.98 16.11 12.52
CA MET A 133 -18.97 15.45 11.22
C MET A 133 -17.55 15.29 10.69
N ALA A 134 -17.31 14.20 9.98
CA ALA A 134 -16.06 14.00 9.26
C ALA A 134 -16.14 14.56 7.83
N LEU A 135 -15.15 15.37 7.44
CA LEU A 135 -14.97 15.86 6.08
C LEU A 135 -13.77 15.18 5.44
N ARG A 136 -14.05 14.26 4.51
CA ARG A 136 -13.01 13.62 3.69
C ARG A 136 -12.79 14.44 2.43
N VAL A 137 -11.63 15.07 2.32
CA VAL A 137 -11.17 15.80 1.14
C VAL A 137 -10.24 14.88 0.34
N ALA A 138 -10.67 14.41 -0.83
CA ALA A 138 -9.78 13.68 -1.74
C ALA A 138 -9.42 14.53 -2.95
N VAL A 139 -8.14 14.50 -3.29
CA VAL A 139 -7.53 15.42 -4.23
C VAL A 139 -7.02 14.63 -5.43
N PHE A 140 -7.77 14.66 -6.52
CA PHE A 140 -7.42 13.93 -7.75
C PHE A 140 -6.50 14.74 -8.66
N ASP A 141 -6.61 16.08 -8.63
CA ASP A 141 -5.70 17.00 -9.30
C ASP A 141 -4.69 17.58 -8.30
N PRO A 142 -3.38 17.45 -8.56
CA PRO A 142 -2.36 17.89 -7.61
C PRO A 142 -2.31 19.41 -7.38
N PHE A 143 -2.85 20.21 -8.31
CA PHE A 143 -2.89 21.67 -8.18
C PHE A 143 -4.10 22.15 -7.40
N LEU A 144 -5.06 21.27 -7.08
CA LEU A 144 -6.22 21.63 -6.27
C LEU A 144 -5.76 22.19 -4.91
N PHE A 145 -6.28 23.36 -4.51
CA PHE A 145 -5.88 24.10 -3.30
C PHE A 145 -4.45 24.67 -3.30
N THR A 146 -3.78 24.72 -4.46
CA THR A 146 -2.55 25.53 -4.61
C THR A 146 -2.91 26.97 -4.96
N LYS A 147 -2.01 27.92 -4.66
CA LYS A 147 -2.19 29.34 -5.04
C LYS A 147 -2.32 29.57 -6.56
N GLN A 148 -1.89 28.61 -7.36
CA GLN A 148 -1.95 28.66 -8.83
C GLN A 148 -3.32 28.23 -9.37
N PHE A 149 -4.18 27.69 -8.51
CA PHE A 149 -5.47 27.16 -8.90
C PHE A 149 -6.58 28.12 -8.49
N ASP A 150 -7.11 28.84 -9.49
CA ASP A 150 -8.20 29.81 -9.30
C ASP A 150 -9.57 29.15 -9.49
N ALA A 151 -10.54 29.64 -8.71
CA ALA A 151 -11.99 29.51 -8.83
C ALA A 151 -12.55 28.11 -9.19
N HIS A 152 -13.32 27.55 -8.26
CA HIS A 152 -13.94 26.25 -8.38
C HIS A 152 -15.43 26.33 -8.75
N HIS A 153 -15.87 25.51 -9.69
CA HIS A 153 -17.28 25.13 -9.79
C HIS A 153 -17.54 23.98 -8.80
N LEU A 154 -18.60 24.10 -7.99
CA LEU A 154 -18.95 23.11 -6.98
C LEU A 154 -20.31 22.52 -7.31
N LYS A 155 -20.39 21.19 -7.32
CA LYS A 155 -21.64 20.45 -7.46
C LYS A 155 -21.85 19.60 -6.21
N ALA A 156 -22.86 19.98 -5.42
CA ALA A 156 -23.17 19.31 -4.17
C ALA A 156 -24.41 18.43 -4.34
N THR A 157 -24.29 17.17 -3.92
CA THR A 157 -25.36 16.19 -3.96
C THR A 157 -25.59 15.59 -2.57
N MET A 158 -26.85 15.64 -2.13
CA MET A 158 -27.27 15.13 -0.83
C MET A 158 -27.68 13.66 -0.94
N ILE A 159 -27.40 12.86 0.08
CA ILE A 159 -27.85 11.46 0.15
C ILE A 159 -29.38 11.34 0.05
N SER A 160 -30.11 12.34 0.53
CA SER A 160 -31.58 12.39 0.45
C SER A 160 -32.13 12.47 -0.97
N HIS A 161 -31.29 12.79 -1.97
CA HIS A 161 -31.68 12.74 -3.38
C HIS A 161 -31.67 11.31 -3.94
N TYR A 162 -31.11 10.36 -3.20
CA TYR A 162 -30.95 8.97 -3.63
C TYR A 162 -31.82 8.04 -2.79
N LYS A 163 -32.30 6.97 -3.43
CA LYS A 163 -32.93 5.84 -2.76
C LYS A 163 -31.88 4.83 -2.27
N LYS A 164 -32.29 3.93 -1.38
CA LYS A 164 -31.47 2.78 -0.97
C LYS A 164 -31.35 1.79 -2.13
N ALA A 165 -30.12 1.38 -2.47
CA ALA A 165 -29.86 0.27 -3.38
C ALA A 165 -30.32 -1.06 -2.76
N LEU A 166 -31.03 -1.90 -3.54
CA LEU A 166 -31.64 -3.15 -3.06
C LEU A 166 -31.10 -4.41 -3.76
N ASP A 167 -30.67 -4.31 -5.01
CA ASP A 167 -30.15 -5.41 -5.82
C ASP A 167 -29.12 -4.90 -6.85
N LYS A 168 -28.63 -5.80 -7.71
CA LYS A 168 -27.65 -5.52 -8.77
C LYS A 168 -28.25 -4.85 -10.01
N LYS A 169 -29.54 -4.51 -10.03
CA LYS A 169 -30.14 -3.93 -11.23
C LYS A 169 -29.62 -2.51 -11.41
N HIS A 170 -28.97 -2.28 -12.54
CA HIS A 170 -28.32 -1.02 -12.89
C HIS A 170 -29.29 0.07 -13.39
N ASP A 171 -30.61 -0.14 -13.31
CA ASP A 171 -31.60 0.66 -14.05
C ASP A 171 -32.41 1.67 -13.21
N GLU A 172 -31.93 2.11 -12.05
CA GLU A 172 -32.44 3.34 -11.42
C GLU A 172 -31.30 4.32 -11.14
N ASP A 173 -31.20 5.40 -11.93
CA ASP A 173 -30.14 6.44 -11.92
C ASP A 173 -29.94 7.18 -10.58
N PHE A 174 -30.65 6.79 -9.51
CA PHE A 174 -30.67 7.49 -8.24
C PHE A 174 -30.70 6.55 -7.04
N VAL A 175 -29.84 5.53 -7.00
CA VAL A 175 -29.64 4.68 -5.82
C VAL A 175 -28.23 4.83 -5.23
N VAL A 176 -28.11 4.68 -3.91
CA VAL A 176 -26.83 4.62 -3.18
C VAL A 176 -26.87 3.52 -2.11
N PRO A 177 -25.70 3.04 -1.65
CA PRO A 177 -25.63 2.11 -0.52
C PRO A 177 -26.15 2.75 0.77
N ILE A 178 -27.16 2.14 1.40
CA ILE A 178 -27.69 2.58 2.70
C ILE A 178 -27.87 1.37 3.61
N HIS A 179 -26.98 1.23 4.60
CA HIS A 179 -26.96 0.12 5.56
C HIS A 179 -26.41 0.61 6.89
N GLU A 180 -26.84 0.02 8.01
CA GLU A 180 -26.38 0.42 9.35
C GLU A 180 -24.88 0.17 9.58
N ASN A 181 -24.32 -0.84 8.91
CA ASN A 181 -22.88 -1.15 8.93
C ASN A 181 -22.11 -0.59 7.73
N VAL A 182 -22.62 0.46 7.06
CA VAL A 182 -21.91 1.19 6.00
C VAL A 182 -21.99 2.68 6.36
N ILE A 183 -20.83 3.35 6.47
CA ILE A 183 -20.76 4.78 6.81
C ILE A 183 -21.66 5.60 5.89
N ARG A 184 -22.48 6.45 6.49
CA ARG A 184 -23.39 7.30 5.74
C ARG A 184 -22.67 8.53 5.20
N ASN A 185 -22.48 8.56 3.89
CA ASN A 185 -22.09 9.77 3.17
C ASN A 185 -23.29 10.71 3.08
N ILE A 186 -23.33 11.79 3.86
CA ILE A 186 -24.47 12.71 3.91
C ILE A 186 -24.49 13.62 2.69
N VAL A 187 -23.32 14.16 2.32
CA VAL A 187 -23.15 15.06 1.19
C VAL A 187 -21.88 14.72 0.44
N ASN A 188 -21.94 14.68 -0.89
CA ASN A 188 -20.77 14.69 -1.75
C ASN A 188 -20.71 16.02 -2.50
N ILE A 189 -19.55 16.65 -2.47
CA ILE A 189 -19.28 17.92 -3.15
C ILE A 189 -18.16 17.67 -4.15
N GLU A 190 -18.51 17.65 -5.42
CA GLU A 190 -17.56 17.52 -6.52
C GLU A 190 -16.99 18.88 -6.88
N ILE A 191 -15.68 18.92 -7.15
CA ILE A 191 -14.94 20.14 -7.43
C ILE A 191 -14.44 20.09 -8.87
N TYR A 192 -14.89 21.06 -9.66
CA TYR A 192 -14.53 21.18 -11.07
C TYR A 192 -13.78 22.49 -11.33
N GLU A 193 -13.12 22.54 -12.48
CA GLU A 193 -12.53 23.78 -12.97
C GLU A 193 -13.62 24.82 -13.30
N LYS A 194 -13.33 26.10 -13.09
CA LYS A 194 -14.15 27.18 -13.65
C LYS A 194 -14.30 27.02 -15.17
N GLY A 195 -15.55 26.99 -15.64
CA GLY A 195 -15.88 26.85 -17.05
C GLY A 195 -16.04 25.40 -17.52
N ASP A 196 -15.86 24.42 -16.63
CA ASP A 196 -16.31 23.04 -16.88
C ASP A 196 -17.80 22.90 -16.53
N ASP A 197 -18.65 23.57 -17.31
CA ASP A 197 -20.10 23.61 -17.07
C ASP A 197 -20.77 22.24 -17.30
N LYS A 198 -20.07 21.33 -17.95
CA LYS A 198 -20.51 19.96 -18.23
C LYS A 198 -20.05 18.94 -17.19
N CYS A 199 -19.23 19.36 -16.21
CA CYS A 199 -18.68 18.47 -15.19
C CYS A 199 -17.91 17.28 -15.79
N GLU A 200 -17.09 17.54 -16.81
CA GLU A 200 -16.34 16.52 -17.57
C GLU A 200 -15.12 15.98 -16.82
N ASP A 201 -14.47 16.78 -15.96
CA ASP A 201 -13.25 16.39 -15.24
C ASP A 201 -13.31 16.80 -13.76
N CYS A 202 -13.73 15.87 -12.91
CA CYS A 202 -13.77 16.07 -11.46
C CYS A 202 -12.34 16.10 -10.89
N LEU A 203 -11.94 17.24 -10.33
CA LEU A 203 -10.58 17.50 -9.85
C LEU A 203 -10.36 17.06 -8.40
N GLY A 204 -11.45 16.87 -7.68
CA GLY A 204 -11.46 16.43 -6.30
C GLY A 204 -12.88 16.39 -5.78
N TRP A 205 -13.04 15.74 -4.65
CA TRP A 205 -14.34 15.65 -3.98
C TRP A 205 -14.19 15.87 -2.48
N ILE A 206 -15.26 16.37 -1.87
CA ILE A 206 -15.38 16.51 -0.43
C ILE A 206 -16.63 15.76 -0.02
N THR A 207 -16.43 14.72 0.79
CA THR A 207 -17.53 13.95 1.37
C THR A 207 -17.71 14.35 2.83
N ILE A 208 -18.92 14.76 3.17
CA ILE A 208 -19.35 15.00 4.54
C ILE A 208 -20.05 13.72 5.02
N MET A 209 -19.50 13.09 6.05
CA MET A 209 -19.95 11.80 6.57
C MET A 209 -20.03 11.84 8.10
N GLU A 210 -20.74 10.88 8.68
CA GLU A 210 -20.79 10.69 10.14
C GLU A 210 -19.37 10.58 10.71
N GLU A 211 -19.05 11.35 11.76
CA GLU A 211 -17.79 11.15 12.49
C GLU A 211 -17.90 9.88 13.35
N CYS A 212 -16.83 9.10 13.36
CA CYS A 212 -16.71 7.88 14.14
C CYS A 212 -15.60 8.06 15.18
N ASP A 213 -15.69 7.34 16.30
CA ASP A 213 -14.80 7.53 17.46
C ASP A 213 -13.36 7.06 17.18
N CYS A 214 -13.22 5.91 16.51
CA CYS A 214 -11.94 5.36 16.11
C CYS A 214 -12.10 4.32 14.99
N ASP A 215 -11.00 3.89 14.40
CA ASP A 215 -10.97 2.66 13.61
C ASP A 215 -10.69 1.44 14.52
N LEU A 216 -11.06 0.22 14.11
CA LEU A 216 -10.70 -0.98 14.88
C LEU A 216 -9.24 -1.42 14.88
N ARG A 217 -8.36 -0.90 14.01
CA ARG A 217 -6.93 -1.06 14.24
C ARG A 217 -6.59 -0.45 15.60
N GLU A 218 -7.00 0.80 15.82
CA GLU A 218 -6.80 1.49 17.09
C GLU A 218 -7.53 0.80 18.23
N LYS A 219 -8.79 0.37 18.03
CA LYS A 219 -9.55 -0.33 19.07
C LYS A 219 -8.89 -1.65 19.48
N LEU A 220 -8.49 -2.51 18.53
CA LEU A 220 -7.86 -3.80 18.84
C LEU A 220 -6.46 -3.64 19.43
N LYS A 221 -5.74 -2.60 18.99
CA LYS A 221 -4.38 -2.33 19.44
C LYS A 221 -4.35 -1.74 20.86
N ASN A 222 -5.18 -0.74 21.14
CA ASN A 222 -5.07 0.07 22.34
C ASN A 222 -6.21 -0.15 23.35
N ASN A 223 -7.41 -0.48 22.86
CA ASN A 223 -8.64 -0.47 23.65
C ASN A 223 -9.23 -1.88 23.86
N ASN A 224 -8.37 -2.89 23.80
CA ASN A 224 -8.60 -4.35 23.87
C ASN A 224 -10.08 -4.75 24.10
N PRO A 225 -10.91 -4.76 23.04
CA PRO A 225 -12.33 -5.00 23.18
C PRO A 225 -12.59 -6.42 23.71
N THR A 226 -13.67 -6.57 24.46
CA THR A 226 -14.17 -7.86 24.95
C THR A 226 -14.50 -8.80 23.79
N LEU A 227 -14.59 -10.10 24.09
CA LEU A 227 -14.97 -11.10 23.09
C LEU A 227 -16.35 -10.80 22.48
N GLU A 228 -17.31 -10.36 23.30
CA GLU A 228 -18.67 -10.08 22.85
C GLU A 228 -18.70 -8.87 21.91
N GLU A 229 -17.96 -7.81 22.24
CA GLU A 229 -17.78 -6.67 21.33
C GLU A 229 -17.17 -7.13 20.00
N ARG A 230 -16.12 -7.95 20.02
CA ARG A 230 -15.47 -8.50 18.81
C ARG A 230 -16.44 -9.34 17.96
N LYS A 231 -17.35 -10.11 18.57
CA LYS A 231 -18.39 -10.87 17.86
C LYS A 231 -19.43 -9.96 17.20
N ASN A 232 -19.90 -8.93 17.90
CA ASN A 232 -20.86 -7.95 17.37
C ASN A 232 -20.28 -7.19 16.19
N ILE A 233 -19.04 -6.74 16.37
CA ILE A 233 -18.18 -6.15 15.35
C ILE A 233 -18.12 -7.09 14.12
N ALA A 234 -17.64 -8.32 14.26
CA ALA A 234 -17.50 -9.28 13.15
C ALA A 234 -18.84 -9.52 12.40
N THR A 235 -19.94 -9.62 13.14
CA THR A 235 -21.29 -9.78 12.59
C THR A 235 -21.70 -8.56 11.76
N GLY A 236 -21.43 -7.35 12.27
CA GLY A 236 -21.67 -6.08 11.57
C GLY A 236 -20.89 -5.93 10.26
N ILE A 237 -19.59 -6.32 10.22
CA ILE A 237 -18.86 -6.41 8.94
C ILE A 237 -19.60 -7.32 7.99
N SER A 238 -19.90 -8.54 8.45
CA SER A 238 -20.41 -9.59 7.57
C SER A 238 -21.71 -9.14 6.94
N ALA A 239 -22.60 -8.53 7.73
CA ALA A 239 -23.83 -7.92 7.26
C ALA A 239 -23.58 -6.79 6.23
N GLY A 240 -22.66 -5.86 6.51
CA GLY A 240 -22.30 -4.77 5.60
C GLY A 240 -21.71 -5.26 4.28
N LEU A 241 -20.76 -6.19 4.31
CA LEU A 241 -20.14 -6.77 3.12
C LEU A 241 -21.14 -7.58 2.28
N ASN A 242 -21.97 -8.40 2.92
CA ASN A 242 -23.03 -9.14 2.23
C ASN A 242 -24.04 -8.20 1.57
N TYR A 243 -24.37 -7.08 2.23
CA TYR A 243 -25.21 -6.04 1.64
C TYR A 243 -24.56 -5.42 0.40
N LEU A 244 -23.28 -5.01 0.49
CA LEU A 244 -22.55 -4.44 -0.64
C LEU A 244 -22.48 -5.42 -1.82
N GLU A 245 -22.14 -6.69 -1.56
CA GLU A 245 -22.10 -7.72 -2.60
C GLU A 245 -23.47 -7.93 -3.26
N LYS A 246 -24.55 -7.94 -2.46
CA LYS A 246 -25.93 -8.07 -2.94
C LYS A 246 -26.30 -6.94 -3.91
N ILE A 247 -25.83 -5.72 -3.69
CA ILE A 247 -26.06 -4.57 -4.58
C ILE A 247 -24.99 -4.43 -5.67
N GLY A 248 -24.08 -5.40 -5.81
CA GLY A 248 -23.08 -5.43 -6.87
C GLY A 248 -21.81 -4.64 -6.58
N ILE A 249 -21.59 -4.20 -5.34
CA ILE A 249 -20.40 -3.49 -4.91
C ILE A 249 -19.45 -4.44 -4.19
N ASN A 250 -18.24 -4.58 -4.72
CA ASN A 250 -17.17 -5.32 -4.09
C ASN A 250 -16.23 -4.37 -3.35
N HIS A 251 -16.11 -4.54 -2.03
CA HIS A 251 -15.16 -3.77 -1.24
C HIS A 251 -13.74 -4.31 -1.44
N HIS A 252 -12.91 -3.61 -2.21
CA HIS A 252 -11.57 -4.09 -2.58
C HIS A 252 -10.44 -3.69 -1.62
N ASP A 253 -10.67 -2.75 -0.69
CA ASP A 253 -9.68 -2.29 0.30
C ASP A 253 -10.15 -2.57 1.73
N LYS A 254 -10.62 -3.79 1.98
CA LYS A 254 -10.86 -4.24 3.35
C LYS A 254 -9.50 -4.07 4.06
N LYS A 255 -9.35 -3.28 5.14
CA LYS A 255 -8.15 -3.18 6.06
C LYS A 255 -8.54 -2.65 7.47
N PRO A 256 -7.85 -2.91 8.63
CA PRO A 256 -8.31 -2.57 9.97
C PRO A 256 -8.32 -1.06 10.23
N SER A 257 -8.02 -0.23 9.24
CA SER A 257 -8.22 1.22 9.33
C SER A 257 -9.40 1.75 8.49
N ASN A 258 -10.10 0.89 7.73
CA ASN A 258 -11.10 1.32 6.72
C ASN A 258 -12.57 1.08 7.08
N PHE A 259 -12.83 0.53 8.24
CA PHE A 259 -14.17 0.45 8.77
C PHE A 259 -14.12 1.04 10.20
N LEU A 260 -15.14 1.82 10.53
CA LEU A 260 -15.06 2.76 11.64
C LEU A 260 -16.09 2.43 12.70
N LEU A 261 -15.74 2.73 13.96
CA LEU A 261 -16.54 2.43 15.13
C LEU A 261 -17.27 3.70 15.58
N ILE A 262 -18.60 3.62 15.68
CA ILE A 262 -19.45 4.56 16.41
C ILE A 262 -19.80 3.86 17.73
N ASP A 263 -19.83 4.56 18.87
CA ASP A 263 -20.14 4.03 20.20
C ASP A 263 -21.08 2.80 20.17
N VAL A 264 -20.48 1.62 20.35
CA VAL A 264 -20.93 0.24 20.03
C VAL A 264 -20.74 -0.24 18.57
N ALA A 265 -19.68 -1.04 18.39
CA ALA A 265 -19.50 -2.15 17.43
C ALA A 265 -19.57 -1.87 15.90
N GLY A 266 -18.40 -1.94 15.24
CA GLY A 266 -18.24 -1.75 13.78
C GLY A 266 -16.78 -1.78 13.29
N THR A 267 -16.26 -2.99 13.18
CA THR A 267 -14.95 -3.44 12.67
C THR A 267 -14.49 -2.87 11.32
N PRO A 268 -13.15 -2.84 11.02
CA PRO A 268 -12.20 -2.79 9.82
C PRO A 268 -11.49 -4.07 9.25
N GLY A 269 -11.07 -4.05 7.97
CA GLY A 269 -10.75 -5.21 7.07
C GLY A 269 -9.27 -5.67 6.86
N PHE A 270 -8.90 -6.37 5.77
CA PHE A 270 -7.58 -6.62 5.08
C PHE A 270 -7.93 -7.32 3.73
N THR A 271 -7.07 -7.34 2.71
CA THR A 271 -7.43 -7.97 1.41
C THR A 271 -7.42 -9.49 1.50
N GLY A 272 -8.61 -10.05 1.70
CA GLY A 272 -8.86 -11.46 1.98
C GLY A 272 -9.55 -11.61 3.34
N ASN A 273 -9.71 -12.84 3.82
CA ASN A 273 -10.34 -13.12 5.12
C ASN A 273 -9.38 -12.86 6.31
N GLU A 274 -8.25 -12.16 6.13
CA GLU A 274 -7.20 -12.05 7.15
C GLU A 274 -7.55 -11.12 8.30
N TYR A 275 -8.42 -10.12 8.09
CA TYR A 275 -8.89 -9.20 9.15
C TYR A 275 -9.64 -9.91 10.27
N PHE A 276 -10.28 -11.01 9.90
CA PHE A 276 -11.00 -11.88 10.79
C PHE A 276 -10.08 -12.45 11.88
N THR A 277 -8.82 -12.71 11.54
CA THR A 277 -7.81 -13.19 12.49
C THR A 277 -7.57 -12.15 13.59
N PHE A 278 -7.49 -10.87 13.25
CA PHE A 278 -7.25 -9.79 14.20
C PHE A 278 -8.42 -9.60 15.18
N LEU A 279 -9.64 -9.98 14.79
CA LEU A 279 -10.80 -9.91 15.65
C LEU A 279 -10.77 -10.93 16.78
N PHE A 280 -10.24 -12.12 16.53
CA PHE A 280 -10.34 -13.24 17.47
C PHE A 280 -9.01 -13.66 18.06
N CYS A 281 -7.93 -12.96 17.70
CA CYS A 281 -6.62 -13.06 18.34
C CYS A 281 -6.26 -11.76 19.07
N GLU A 282 -5.36 -11.84 20.03
CA GLU A 282 -4.60 -10.66 20.48
C GLU A 282 -3.78 -10.09 19.31
N TRP A 283 -3.51 -8.79 19.34
CA TRP A 283 -2.86 -8.08 18.23
C TRP A 283 -1.56 -8.75 17.76
N ILE A 284 -0.63 -8.99 18.70
CA ILE A 284 0.67 -9.62 18.40
C ILE A 284 0.49 -11.09 18.00
N THR A 285 -0.52 -11.76 18.55
CA THR A 285 -0.89 -13.13 18.17
C THR A 285 -1.34 -13.23 16.72
N ALA A 286 -2.16 -12.30 16.25
CA ALA A 286 -2.58 -12.27 14.85
C ALA A 286 -1.39 -12.17 13.90
N TRP A 287 -0.46 -11.23 14.17
CA TRP A 287 0.77 -11.08 13.38
C TRP A 287 1.64 -12.33 13.40
N THR A 288 1.81 -12.93 14.58
CA THR A 288 2.58 -14.17 14.75
C THR A 288 2.00 -15.31 13.91
N LEU A 289 0.70 -15.56 14.01
CA LEU A 289 0.04 -16.67 13.32
C LEU A 289 0.06 -16.52 11.79
N MET A 290 0.04 -15.28 11.28
CA MET A 290 0.06 -15.00 9.85
C MET A 290 1.46 -15.01 9.23
N TYR A 291 2.46 -14.46 9.95
CA TYR A 291 3.75 -14.11 9.32
C TYR A 291 4.97 -14.78 9.93
N LEU A 292 4.87 -15.42 11.10
CA LEU A 292 5.99 -16.17 11.65
C LEU A 292 5.90 -17.64 11.25
N PRO A 293 6.98 -18.20 10.66
CA PRO A 293 7.06 -19.62 10.38
C PRO A 293 6.92 -20.46 11.64
N ILE A 294 6.26 -21.62 11.51
CA ILE A 294 6.10 -22.57 12.60
C ILE A 294 6.35 -24.00 12.13
N ASP A 295 6.86 -24.83 13.04
CA ASP A 295 6.99 -26.27 12.84
C ASP A 295 5.70 -27.03 13.21
N GLU A 296 5.69 -28.33 12.95
CA GLU A 296 4.54 -29.22 13.23
C GLU A 296 4.21 -29.32 14.73
N LYS A 297 5.21 -29.18 15.61
CA LYS A 297 5.00 -29.22 17.06
C LYS A 297 4.31 -27.95 17.54
N GLN A 298 4.76 -26.80 17.06
CA GLN A 298 4.15 -25.49 17.30
C GLN A 298 2.73 -25.44 16.72
N ARG A 299 2.51 -25.99 15.51
CA ARG A 299 1.16 -26.09 14.92
C ARG A 299 0.21 -26.88 15.81
N LYS A 300 0.61 -28.08 16.27
CA LYS A 300 -0.21 -28.90 17.17
C LYS A 300 -0.50 -28.20 18.49
N TYR A 301 0.46 -27.45 19.01
CA TYR A 301 0.26 -26.64 20.21
C TYR A 301 -0.79 -25.55 19.99
N ILE A 302 -0.72 -24.81 18.88
CA ILE A 302 -1.71 -23.80 18.52
C ILE A 302 -3.08 -24.46 18.27
N ASP A 303 -3.15 -25.61 17.61
CA ASP A 303 -4.40 -26.35 17.38
C ASP A 303 -5.09 -26.71 18.69
N ILE A 304 -4.33 -27.10 19.72
CA ILE A 304 -4.87 -27.37 21.07
C ILE A 304 -5.46 -26.09 21.65
N ILE A 305 -4.72 -24.97 21.61
CA ILE A 305 -5.21 -23.67 22.11
C ILE A 305 -6.50 -23.27 21.39
N VAL A 306 -6.54 -23.38 20.06
CA VAL A 306 -7.70 -23.01 19.23
C VAL A 306 -8.90 -23.91 19.53
N LYS A 307 -8.69 -25.22 19.70
CA LYS A 307 -9.74 -26.17 20.09
C LYS A 307 -10.26 -25.91 21.50
N ASP A 308 -9.37 -25.56 22.44
CA ASP A 308 -9.74 -25.16 23.80
C ASP A 308 -10.56 -23.87 23.81
N CYS A 309 -10.36 -22.99 22.82
CA CYS A 309 -11.23 -21.84 22.57
C CYS A 309 -12.60 -22.22 21.97
N GLY A 310 -12.87 -23.49 21.64
CA GLY A 310 -14.11 -23.94 21.02
C GLY A 310 -14.11 -23.91 19.49
N VAL A 311 -12.98 -23.59 18.85
CA VAL A 311 -12.87 -23.47 17.39
C VAL A 311 -12.34 -24.78 16.79
N GLN A 312 -13.05 -25.34 15.81
CA GLN A 312 -12.62 -26.55 15.11
C GLN A 312 -11.77 -26.22 13.88
N ASN A 313 -12.14 -25.15 13.16
CA ASN A 313 -11.44 -24.66 11.99
C ASN A 313 -11.37 -23.13 12.06
N ILE A 314 -10.15 -22.59 12.18
CA ILE A 314 -9.93 -21.14 12.27
C ILE A 314 -10.20 -20.40 10.95
N HIS A 315 -10.22 -21.13 9.82
CA HIS A 315 -10.51 -20.57 8.50
C HIS A 315 -12.01 -20.48 8.19
N ASP A 316 -12.88 -21.07 9.03
CA ASP A 316 -14.33 -20.97 8.92
C ASP A 316 -14.82 -19.81 9.80
N GLU A 317 -15.00 -18.64 9.18
CA GLU A 317 -15.38 -17.42 9.89
C GLU A 317 -16.69 -17.57 10.68
N ALA A 318 -17.70 -18.20 10.08
CA ALA A 318 -18.99 -18.39 10.72
C ALA A 318 -18.90 -19.34 11.92
N HIS A 319 -18.12 -20.41 11.78
CA HIS A 319 -17.83 -21.33 12.89
C HIS A 319 -17.06 -20.63 14.02
N VAL A 320 -16.06 -19.82 13.69
CA VAL A 320 -15.28 -19.08 14.68
C VAL A 320 -16.16 -18.08 15.43
N ILE A 321 -16.94 -17.23 14.75
CA ILE A 321 -17.82 -16.24 15.40
C ILE A 321 -18.76 -16.93 16.40
N SER A 322 -19.41 -18.02 15.96
CA SER A 322 -20.41 -18.72 16.77
C SER A 322 -19.80 -19.52 17.92
N SER A 323 -18.65 -20.15 17.73
CA SER A 323 -18.12 -21.17 18.65
C SER A 323 -17.01 -20.68 19.57
N ILE A 324 -16.34 -19.56 19.25
CA ILE A 324 -15.23 -19.07 20.05
C ILE A 324 -15.67 -18.63 21.45
N LYS A 325 -14.93 -19.08 22.47
CA LYS A 325 -15.23 -18.87 23.91
C LYS A 325 -14.28 -17.88 24.58
N LYS A 326 -13.10 -17.64 24.01
CA LYS A 326 -12.08 -16.71 24.50
C LYS A 326 -11.24 -16.18 23.35
N ILE A 327 -10.63 -15.02 23.51
CA ILE A 327 -9.67 -14.46 22.55
C ILE A 327 -8.44 -15.38 22.50
N ILE A 328 -7.95 -15.69 21.31
CA ILE A 328 -6.78 -16.53 21.10
C ILE A 328 -5.52 -15.70 21.42
N SER A 329 -4.71 -16.19 22.35
CA SER A 329 -3.43 -15.59 22.74
C SER A 329 -2.36 -16.69 22.77
N LEU A 330 -1.14 -16.37 22.32
CA LEU A 330 0.02 -17.23 22.54
C LEU A 330 0.98 -16.55 23.51
N GLU A 331 1.47 -17.31 24.49
CA GLU A 331 2.49 -16.86 25.43
C GLU A 331 3.88 -16.78 24.75
N ASN A 332 4.75 -15.89 25.25
CA ASN A 332 6.17 -15.78 24.86
C ASN A 332 6.42 -15.50 23.36
N GLN A 333 5.67 -14.57 22.77
CA GLN A 333 5.87 -14.15 21.39
C GLN A 333 7.14 -13.31 21.22
N PRO A 334 7.81 -13.35 20.06
CA PRO A 334 8.97 -12.50 19.79
C PRO A 334 8.51 -11.06 19.54
N ILE A 335 8.27 -10.33 20.64
CA ILE A 335 7.78 -8.94 20.64
C ILE A 335 8.71 -8.01 19.85
N GLU A 336 10.03 -8.27 19.88
CA GLU A 336 11.04 -7.46 19.19
C GLU A 336 10.87 -7.43 17.66
N LEU A 337 10.48 -8.56 17.06
CA LEU A 337 10.22 -8.67 15.61
C LEU A 337 8.93 -7.95 15.19
N ILE A 338 8.02 -7.73 16.13
CA ILE A 338 6.68 -7.17 15.93
C ILE A 338 6.57 -5.90 16.79
N SER A 339 7.58 -5.04 16.72
CA SER A 339 7.59 -3.78 17.45
C SER A 339 6.81 -2.69 16.71
N ASP A 340 6.10 -1.87 17.49
CA ASP A 340 5.16 -0.85 17.01
C ASP A 340 5.77 0.22 16.09
N PRO A 341 7.02 0.70 16.28
CA PRO A 341 7.65 1.64 15.36
C PRO A 341 7.79 1.10 13.94
N ASN A 342 7.97 -0.22 13.77
CA ASN A 342 8.06 -0.85 12.45
C ASN A 342 6.68 -0.97 11.77
N LEU A 343 5.63 -1.23 12.56
CA LEU A 343 4.24 -1.35 12.07
C LEU A 343 3.59 -0.01 11.70
N ILE A 344 4.10 1.12 12.22
CA ILE A 344 3.56 2.48 12.01
C ILE A 344 4.18 3.18 10.78
N LYS A 345 5.36 2.76 10.31
CA LYS A 345 6.11 3.40 9.19
C LYS A 345 5.43 3.32 7.81
N THR A 346 4.25 2.72 7.67
CA THR A 346 3.52 2.55 6.39
C THR A 346 2.76 3.79 5.89
N ARG A 347 3.18 5.02 6.25
CA ARG A 347 2.35 6.23 6.08
C ARG A 347 2.04 6.62 4.62
N ASN A 348 2.71 6.09 3.60
CA ASN A 348 2.38 6.39 2.20
C ASN A 348 2.52 5.16 1.27
N MET A 349 1.42 4.41 1.09
CA MET A 349 1.38 3.19 0.25
C MET A 349 1.09 3.46 -1.24
N SER A 350 0.31 4.49 -1.59
CA SER A 350 0.02 4.88 -2.98
C SER A 350 1.24 5.48 -3.70
N TRP A 351 2.16 6.06 -2.94
CA TRP A 351 3.43 6.64 -3.41
C TRP A 351 4.38 5.63 -4.09
N ASN A 352 4.37 4.39 -3.60
CA ASN A 352 5.52 3.50 -3.68
C ASN A 352 5.58 2.59 -4.91
N LYS A 353 4.44 2.27 -5.56
CA LYS A 353 4.46 1.59 -6.87
C LYS A 353 5.25 2.39 -7.91
N ASP A 354 5.12 3.71 -7.82
CA ASP A 354 5.68 4.66 -8.75
C ASP A 354 7.18 4.92 -8.50
N GLU A 355 7.66 4.93 -7.25
CA GLU A 355 9.11 5.05 -6.98
C GLU A 355 9.90 3.77 -7.25
N MET A 356 9.36 2.61 -6.90
CA MET A 356 10.01 1.31 -7.14
C MET A 356 10.21 1.02 -8.64
N THR A 357 9.41 1.64 -9.50
CA THR A 357 9.48 1.51 -10.96
C THR A 357 10.19 2.69 -11.65
N ARG A 358 10.45 3.81 -10.95
CA ARG A 358 11.05 5.04 -11.51
C ARG A 358 12.56 5.13 -11.39
N HIS A 359 13.19 4.53 -10.38
CA HIS A 359 14.64 4.36 -10.46
C HIS A 359 14.89 3.49 -11.69
N GLY A 360 15.68 4.02 -12.65
CA GLY A 360 15.96 3.38 -13.95
C GLY A 360 16.55 1.96 -13.84
N SER A 361 16.77 1.51 -12.62
CA SER A 361 16.90 0.13 -12.21
C SER A 361 16.25 -0.05 -10.83
N VAL A 362 15.53 -1.15 -10.60
CA VAL A 362 15.12 -1.66 -9.26
C VAL A 362 16.36 -1.91 -8.36
N LEU A 363 17.57 -1.58 -8.81
CA LEU A 363 18.86 -1.79 -8.16
C LEU A 363 19.49 -0.52 -7.62
N ASP A 364 18.91 0.65 -7.86
CA ASP A 364 19.41 1.87 -7.26
C ASP A 364 18.87 2.00 -5.82
N GLN A 365 19.62 1.43 -4.87
CA GLN A 365 19.23 1.28 -3.46
C GLN A 365 19.73 2.41 -2.56
N LYS A 366 20.29 3.48 -3.12
CA LYS A 366 20.93 4.56 -2.36
C LYS A 366 20.02 5.22 -1.31
N SER A 367 18.70 5.04 -1.41
CA SER A 367 17.68 5.59 -0.54
C SER A 367 16.64 4.56 -0.05
N SER A 368 16.91 3.25 -0.10
CA SER A 368 15.93 2.21 0.29
C SER A 368 16.51 1.02 1.04
N ASN A 369 15.82 0.54 2.07
CA ASN A 369 16.12 -0.74 2.73
C ASN A 369 15.41 -1.91 2.02
N LEU A 370 15.60 -2.04 0.70
CA LEU A 370 14.98 -3.10 -0.11
C LEU A 370 16.00 -4.09 -0.68
N CYS A 371 17.26 -4.01 -0.28
CA CYS A 371 18.35 -4.82 -0.81
C CYS A 371 18.07 -6.32 -0.77
N VAL A 372 17.60 -6.80 0.38
CA VAL A 372 17.23 -8.18 0.64
C VAL A 372 16.03 -8.61 -0.22
N PRO A 373 14.84 -8.00 -0.14
CA PRO A 373 13.69 -8.44 -0.93
C PRO A 373 13.91 -8.31 -2.44
N ILE A 374 14.69 -7.33 -2.92
CA ILE A 374 15.05 -7.21 -4.34
C ILE A 374 15.96 -8.37 -4.78
N SER A 375 16.97 -8.70 -3.98
CA SER A 375 17.90 -9.80 -4.29
C SER A 375 17.18 -11.14 -4.30
N VAL A 376 16.29 -11.37 -3.33
CA VAL A 376 15.46 -12.57 -3.26
C VAL A 376 14.47 -12.63 -4.42
N THR A 377 13.86 -11.51 -4.81
CA THR A 377 13.00 -11.42 -6.01
C THR A 377 13.73 -11.89 -7.26
N LYS A 378 14.97 -11.41 -7.47
CA LYS A 378 15.79 -11.84 -8.60
C LYS A 378 16.10 -13.33 -8.57
N LEU A 379 16.46 -13.85 -7.40
CA LEU A 379 16.76 -15.27 -7.22
C LEU A 379 15.54 -16.13 -7.57
N LEU A 380 14.37 -15.79 -7.02
CA LEU A 380 13.12 -16.51 -7.32
C LEU A 380 12.77 -16.44 -8.81
N ARG A 381 12.88 -15.27 -9.43
CA ARG A 381 12.62 -15.11 -10.86
C ARG A 381 13.59 -15.94 -11.71
N PHE A 382 14.87 -15.97 -11.35
CA PHE A 382 15.88 -16.79 -12.01
C PHE A 382 15.54 -18.28 -11.88
N ALA A 383 15.19 -18.75 -10.69
CA ALA A 383 14.82 -20.14 -10.44
C ALA A 383 13.57 -20.55 -11.23
N ILE A 384 12.55 -19.68 -11.29
CA ILE A 384 11.34 -19.91 -12.09
C ILE A 384 11.70 -20.07 -13.58
N GLU A 385 12.55 -19.19 -14.11
CA GLU A 385 12.92 -19.19 -15.52
C GLU A 385 13.86 -20.35 -15.89
N LYS A 386 14.91 -20.57 -15.10
CA LYS A 386 16.02 -21.47 -15.44
C LYS A 386 15.86 -22.86 -14.85
N ASP A 387 15.47 -22.96 -13.59
CA ASP A 387 15.39 -24.25 -12.92
C ASP A 387 14.05 -24.94 -13.24
N LEU A 388 12.96 -24.17 -13.34
CA LEU A 388 11.63 -24.69 -13.65
C LEU A 388 11.25 -24.58 -15.13
N GLY A 389 12.07 -23.91 -15.95
CA GLY A 389 11.81 -23.73 -17.38
C GLY A 389 10.53 -22.96 -17.68
N PHE A 390 10.07 -22.09 -16.77
CA PHE A 390 8.79 -21.40 -16.89
C PHE A 390 8.96 -20.01 -17.51
N ASP A 391 8.12 -19.69 -18.51
CA ASP A 391 8.18 -18.40 -19.20
C ASP A 391 7.62 -17.26 -18.31
N VAL A 392 8.54 -16.59 -17.60
CA VAL A 392 8.24 -15.44 -16.74
C VAL A 392 7.71 -14.23 -17.51
N THR A 393 7.85 -14.17 -18.84
CA THR A 393 7.46 -13.00 -19.64
C THR A 393 5.96 -12.94 -19.96
N LYS A 394 5.25 -14.07 -19.84
CA LYS A 394 3.84 -14.19 -20.25
C LYS A 394 2.83 -14.31 -19.10
N ASN A 395 3.29 -14.48 -17.84
CA ASN A 395 2.47 -15.11 -16.79
C ASN A 395 2.43 -14.38 -15.43
N ASN A 396 2.50 -13.05 -15.36
CA ASN A 396 2.44 -12.28 -14.11
C ASN A 396 3.60 -12.53 -13.10
N PHE A 397 4.78 -12.97 -13.59
CA PHE A 397 6.00 -13.14 -12.79
C PHE A 397 7.02 -12.02 -13.06
N THR A 398 6.54 -10.78 -13.15
CA THR A 398 7.43 -9.62 -13.30
C THR A 398 8.20 -9.35 -12.00
N MET A 399 9.33 -8.65 -12.10
CA MET A 399 10.08 -8.18 -10.93
C MET A 399 9.19 -7.40 -9.96
N GLU A 400 8.33 -6.53 -10.49
CA GLU A 400 7.39 -5.73 -9.70
C GLU A 400 6.40 -6.60 -8.94
N GLN A 401 5.73 -7.54 -9.63
CA GLN A 401 4.73 -8.42 -9.01
C GLN A 401 5.34 -9.28 -7.89
N ILE A 402 6.46 -9.95 -8.16
CA ILE A 402 7.11 -10.81 -7.14
C ILE A 402 7.58 -9.95 -5.97
N LEU A 403 8.21 -8.80 -6.21
CA LEU A 403 8.70 -7.92 -5.15
C LEU A 403 7.56 -7.36 -4.30
N THR A 404 6.46 -6.93 -4.92
CA THR A 404 5.24 -6.50 -4.23
C THR A 404 4.67 -7.64 -3.38
N THR A 405 4.58 -8.86 -3.92
CA THR A 405 4.11 -10.02 -3.17
C THR A 405 5.01 -10.33 -1.97
N LEU A 406 6.34 -10.28 -2.14
CA LEU A 406 7.27 -10.50 -1.03
C LEU A 406 7.10 -9.45 0.07
N THR A 407 7.03 -8.19 -0.31
CA THR A 407 7.04 -7.04 0.62
C THR A 407 5.68 -6.67 1.17
N MET A 408 4.57 -7.17 0.60
CA MET A 408 3.21 -6.86 1.06
C MET A 408 2.44 -8.06 1.59
N VAL A 409 2.80 -9.28 1.17
CA VAL A 409 2.04 -10.50 1.51
C VAL A 409 2.88 -11.49 2.28
N VAL A 410 4.06 -11.85 1.78
CA VAL A 410 4.88 -12.91 2.39
C VAL A 410 5.53 -12.43 3.68
N TYR A 411 6.23 -11.30 3.60
CA TYR A 411 6.96 -10.69 4.71
C TYR A 411 6.70 -9.18 4.66
N PRO A 412 5.55 -8.72 5.20
CA PRO A 412 5.12 -7.34 5.05
C PRO A 412 6.14 -6.34 5.58
N ARG A 413 6.30 -5.23 4.86
CA ARG A 413 7.21 -4.15 5.26
C ARG A 413 6.97 -3.62 6.67
N SER A 414 5.72 -3.62 7.13
CA SER A 414 5.34 -3.22 8.49
C SER A 414 5.93 -4.17 9.56
N LEU A 415 6.02 -5.46 9.26
CA LEU A 415 6.61 -6.45 10.16
C LEU A 415 8.14 -6.37 10.12
N ALA A 416 8.69 -6.23 8.91
CA ALA A 416 10.13 -6.22 8.68
C ALA A 416 10.81 -4.87 8.94
N GLY A 417 10.03 -3.83 9.25
CA GLY A 417 10.54 -2.46 9.27
C GLY A 417 11.20 -2.07 7.95
N MET A 418 10.63 -2.43 6.79
CA MET A 418 11.20 -2.08 5.48
C MET A 418 10.64 -0.73 5.01
N ASN A 419 11.37 0.37 5.18
CA ASN A 419 10.97 1.69 4.67
C ASN A 419 11.66 2.05 3.33
N LEU A 420 10.92 2.72 2.45
CA LEU A 420 11.44 3.48 1.32
C LEU A 420 11.54 4.91 1.83
N ASN A 421 12.69 5.30 2.40
CA ASN A 421 12.77 6.50 3.22
C ASN A 421 12.53 7.79 2.40
N PRO A 422 11.46 8.57 2.67
CA PRO A 422 11.34 9.93 2.16
C PRO A 422 11.53 10.97 3.28
N ASP A 423 11.62 10.58 4.56
CA ASP A 423 11.79 11.54 5.64
C ASP A 423 13.27 11.71 5.96
N LYS A 424 13.82 12.86 5.56
CA LYS A 424 15.21 13.27 5.86
C LYS A 424 15.53 13.28 7.36
N LYS A 425 14.52 13.14 8.22
CA LYS A 425 14.65 13.09 9.69
C LYS A 425 14.86 11.68 10.24
N GLU A 426 14.59 10.61 9.49
CA GLU A 426 14.88 9.25 9.94
C GLU A 426 16.39 9.01 9.94
N GLN A 427 17.00 8.87 11.13
CA GLN A 427 18.45 8.67 11.32
C GLN A 427 18.86 7.21 11.48
N GLU A 428 17.92 6.30 11.73
CA GLU A 428 18.20 4.88 11.94
C GLU A 428 18.13 4.11 10.62
N PHE A 429 19.24 3.49 10.22
CA PHE A 429 19.24 2.47 9.18
C PHE A 429 18.57 1.21 9.73
N GLN A 430 17.57 0.70 8.99
CA GLN A 430 16.82 -0.49 9.42
C GLN A 430 17.61 -1.74 9.02
N GLU A 431 17.79 -2.64 9.97
CA GLU A 431 18.40 -3.95 9.72
C GLU A 431 17.39 -4.83 8.97
N ASN A 432 17.76 -5.28 7.76
CA ASN A 432 16.97 -6.28 7.04
C ASN A 432 17.49 -7.68 7.38
N ASP A 433 16.72 -8.44 8.16
CA ASP A 433 17.00 -9.85 8.40
C ASP A 433 16.63 -10.70 7.18
N VAL A 434 17.64 -11.09 6.41
CA VAL A 434 17.50 -12.01 5.27
C VAL A 434 17.01 -13.39 5.70
N GLU A 435 17.35 -13.85 6.90
CA GLU A 435 17.00 -15.19 7.35
C GLU A 435 15.51 -15.33 7.57
N THR A 436 14.88 -14.37 8.25
CA THR A 436 13.42 -14.43 8.48
C THR A 436 12.66 -14.39 7.16
N LEU A 437 13.06 -13.55 6.19
CA LEU A 437 12.43 -13.55 4.86
C LEU A 437 12.59 -14.90 4.16
N LEU A 438 13.80 -15.47 4.15
CA LEU A 438 14.07 -16.77 3.51
C LEU A 438 13.32 -17.92 4.20
N LYS A 439 13.27 -17.94 5.54
CA LYS A 439 12.43 -18.88 6.31
C LYS A 439 10.98 -18.75 5.89
N ARG A 440 10.43 -17.53 5.88
CA ARG A 440 9.03 -17.28 5.51
C ARG A 440 8.72 -17.66 4.05
N ILE A 441 9.69 -17.59 3.15
CA ILE A 441 9.56 -18.11 1.78
C ILE A 441 9.48 -19.63 1.76
N CYS A 442 10.32 -20.31 2.55
CA CYS A 442 10.40 -21.77 2.54
C CYS A 442 9.30 -22.44 3.38
N GLU A 443 8.85 -21.78 4.44
CA GLU A 443 8.03 -22.36 5.49
C GLU A 443 6.64 -21.73 5.53
N LYS A 444 5.66 -22.55 5.94
CA LYS A 444 4.30 -22.10 6.19
C LYS A 444 4.22 -21.41 7.53
N THR A 445 3.23 -20.54 7.67
CA THR A 445 2.80 -20.04 8.99
C THR A 445 1.59 -20.83 9.44
N TYR A 446 1.01 -20.51 10.59
CA TYR A 446 -0.21 -21.17 11.02
C TYR A 446 -1.35 -20.96 10.01
N LEU A 447 -1.50 -19.72 9.53
CA LEU A 447 -2.64 -19.27 8.72
C LEU A 447 -2.34 -19.13 7.22
N MET A 448 -1.08 -19.13 6.82
CA MET A 448 -0.70 -18.88 5.42
C MET A 448 0.23 -19.95 4.88
N GLU A 449 0.09 -20.21 3.58
CA GLU A 449 1.03 -21.02 2.81
C GLU A 449 2.44 -20.39 2.79
N SER A 450 3.43 -21.19 2.42
CA SER A 450 4.81 -20.73 2.27
C SER A 450 4.90 -19.59 1.25
N GLY A 451 5.86 -18.67 1.44
CA GLY A 451 6.03 -17.57 0.50
C GLY A 451 6.32 -18.03 -0.93
N TRP A 452 7.02 -19.15 -1.09
CA TRP A 452 7.22 -19.80 -2.38
C TRP A 452 5.90 -20.21 -3.03
N GLU A 453 5.01 -20.89 -2.29
CA GLU A 453 3.71 -21.28 -2.80
C GLU A 453 2.82 -20.08 -3.12
N ILE A 454 2.88 -19.01 -2.32
CA ILE A 454 2.19 -17.74 -2.61
C ILE A 454 2.70 -17.18 -3.94
N VAL A 455 4.02 -17.06 -4.14
CA VAL A 455 4.62 -16.55 -5.38
C VAL A 455 4.26 -17.44 -6.57
N ARG A 456 4.34 -18.77 -6.43
CA ARG A 456 4.01 -19.74 -7.49
C ARG A 456 2.57 -19.61 -8.00
N ASN A 457 1.67 -19.06 -7.18
CA ASN A 457 0.25 -18.89 -7.50
C ASN A 457 -0.13 -17.49 -8.04
N LEU A 458 0.83 -16.62 -8.39
CA LEU A 458 0.56 -15.27 -8.91
C LEU A 458 -0.08 -15.22 -10.31
N GLY A 459 0.19 -16.23 -11.14
CA GLY A 459 -0.31 -16.32 -12.51
C GLY A 459 -1.49 -17.28 -12.64
N SER A 460 -2.27 -17.11 -13.72
CA SER A 460 -3.27 -18.10 -14.14
C SER A 460 -2.60 -19.44 -14.49
N GLN A 461 -1.42 -19.38 -15.09
CA GLN A 461 -0.50 -20.50 -15.25
C GLN A 461 0.52 -20.51 -14.11
N LYS A 462 0.80 -21.71 -13.60
CA LYS A 462 1.64 -21.90 -12.41
C LYS A 462 2.90 -22.68 -12.80
N PRO A 463 4.08 -22.27 -12.31
CA PRO A 463 5.26 -23.14 -12.37
C PRO A 463 4.96 -24.48 -11.72
N THR A 464 5.65 -25.52 -12.21
CA THR A 464 5.59 -26.88 -11.65
C THR A 464 5.83 -26.85 -10.15
N LYS A 465 5.12 -27.70 -9.39
CA LYS A 465 5.35 -27.84 -7.95
C LYS A 465 6.83 -28.14 -7.69
N SER A 466 7.43 -27.40 -6.79
CA SER A 466 8.82 -27.53 -6.38
C SER A 466 8.96 -27.17 -4.91
N ILE A 467 10.14 -27.43 -4.34
CA ILE A 467 10.44 -27.16 -2.93
C ILE A 467 11.48 -26.05 -2.88
N CYS A 468 11.24 -25.04 -2.03
CA CYS A 468 12.23 -24.04 -1.70
C CYS A 468 12.91 -24.43 -0.38
N LYS A 469 14.25 -24.49 -0.37
CA LYS A 469 15.06 -24.72 0.82
C LYS A 469 16.20 -23.72 0.81
N PHE A 470 16.57 -23.24 2.00
CA PHE A 470 17.78 -22.47 2.19
C PHE A 470 18.58 -23.10 3.34
N GLU A 471 19.90 -23.01 3.25
CA GLU A 471 20.82 -23.49 4.26
C GLU A 471 21.90 -22.44 4.51
N LYS A 472 22.35 -22.33 5.75
CA LYS A 472 23.55 -21.55 6.07
C LYS A 472 24.76 -22.39 5.77
N VAL A 473 25.70 -21.84 5.01
CA VAL A 473 26.92 -22.53 4.60
C VAL A 473 28.14 -21.69 4.97
N LEU A 474 29.24 -22.36 5.28
CA LEU A 474 30.53 -21.71 5.43
C LEU A 474 31.17 -21.64 4.03
N LEU A 475 31.38 -20.42 3.53
CA LEU A 475 31.86 -20.21 2.17
C LEU A 475 33.17 -20.96 1.88
N ASN A 476 34.08 -21.04 2.85
CA ASN A 476 35.38 -21.72 2.73
C ASN A 476 35.29 -23.26 2.72
N GLU A 477 34.25 -23.83 3.33
CA GLU A 477 34.10 -25.29 3.45
C GLU A 477 33.17 -25.85 2.38
N ASN A 478 32.14 -25.08 2.01
CA ASN A 478 31.04 -25.56 1.18
C ASN A 478 31.18 -25.14 -0.29
N PHE A 479 31.93 -24.09 -0.62
CA PHE A 479 31.97 -23.55 -1.98
C PHE A 479 33.38 -23.16 -2.45
N SER A 480 33.82 -23.76 -3.56
CA SER A 480 34.87 -23.18 -4.40
C SER A 480 34.24 -22.15 -5.33
N PHE A 481 34.37 -20.86 -5.01
CA PHE A 481 33.95 -19.82 -5.95
C PHE A 481 35.07 -19.52 -6.95
N THR A 482 34.72 -19.46 -8.22
CA THR A 482 35.67 -19.25 -9.34
C THR A 482 35.67 -17.80 -9.84
N ARG A 483 34.87 -16.93 -9.22
CA ARG A 483 34.72 -15.52 -9.59
C ARG A 483 34.67 -14.65 -8.34
N PRO A 484 35.31 -13.47 -8.31
CA PRO A 484 35.26 -12.59 -7.17
C PRO A 484 33.81 -12.25 -6.78
N LEU A 485 33.53 -12.25 -5.47
CA LEU A 485 32.20 -11.99 -4.91
C LEU A 485 32.16 -10.61 -4.26
N THR A 486 31.21 -9.75 -4.62
CA THR A 486 31.02 -8.49 -3.90
C THR A 486 30.37 -8.77 -2.55
N VAL A 487 30.99 -8.27 -1.48
CA VAL A 487 30.53 -8.40 -0.08
C VAL A 487 30.45 -7.03 0.58
N THR A 488 29.64 -6.89 1.62
CA THR A 488 29.63 -5.69 2.46
C THR A 488 30.32 -6.02 3.77
N GLY A 489 31.44 -5.34 4.06
CA GLY A 489 32.21 -5.50 5.30
C GLY A 489 32.01 -4.31 6.23
N ALA A 490 32.05 -4.57 7.54
CA ALA A 490 32.11 -3.54 8.58
C ALA A 490 33.57 -3.37 9.02
N ILE A 491 34.12 -2.17 8.88
CA ILE A 491 35.50 -1.84 9.27
C ILE A 491 35.47 -0.95 10.49
N LEU A 492 36.00 -1.43 11.61
CA LEU A 492 36.26 -0.60 12.79
C LEU A 492 37.65 0.02 12.67
N PHE A 493 37.72 1.31 12.37
CA PHE A 493 39.00 2.01 12.34
C PHE A 493 39.47 2.31 13.78
N PRO A 494 40.78 2.25 14.09
CA PRO A 494 41.31 2.47 15.43
C PRO A 494 40.86 3.79 16.09
N ASN A 495 40.50 4.79 15.27
CA ASN A 495 40.13 6.13 15.70
C ASN A 495 38.62 6.39 15.64
N LYS A 496 37.80 5.37 15.37
CA LYS A 496 36.33 5.47 15.32
C LYS A 496 35.71 4.49 16.30
N ILE A 497 34.67 4.95 17.00
CA ILE A 497 33.88 4.12 17.92
C ILE A 497 32.86 3.28 17.14
N GLU A 498 32.38 3.80 16.01
CA GLU A 498 31.39 3.13 15.17
C GLU A 498 32.04 2.48 13.94
N PRO A 499 31.60 1.26 13.57
CA PRO A 499 32.06 0.60 12.36
C PRO A 499 31.61 1.35 11.11
N THR A 500 32.46 1.38 10.09
CA THR A 500 32.14 1.95 8.78
C THR A 500 31.86 0.82 7.80
N PHE A 501 30.72 0.86 7.10
CA PHE A 501 30.34 -0.19 6.14
C PHE A 501 30.88 0.12 4.74
N HIS A 502 31.57 -0.85 4.12
CA HIS A 502 32.15 -0.72 2.79
C HIS A 502 31.81 -1.90 1.91
N GLN A 503 31.57 -1.64 0.62
CA GLN A 503 31.53 -2.70 -0.39
C GLN A 503 32.96 -3.11 -0.75
N MET A 504 33.22 -4.41 -0.66
CA MET A 504 34.51 -5.03 -0.92
C MET A 504 34.32 -6.21 -1.87
N THR A 505 35.42 -6.70 -2.43
CA THR A 505 35.41 -7.87 -3.31
C THR A 505 36.15 -9.00 -2.63
N LEU A 506 35.44 -10.09 -2.29
CA LEU A 506 36.05 -11.34 -1.88
C LEU A 506 36.69 -12.02 -3.10
N VAL A 507 38.02 -12.04 -3.11
CA VAL A 507 38.84 -12.51 -4.24
C VAL A 507 39.11 -14.00 -4.16
N LYS A 508 39.48 -14.47 -2.97
CA LYS A 508 39.75 -15.88 -2.69
C LYS A 508 39.65 -16.17 -1.19
N ILE A 509 39.61 -17.45 -0.85
CA ILE A 509 39.77 -17.94 0.51
C ILE A 509 41.10 -18.70 0.55
N ASP A 510 41.97 -18.37 1.51
CA ASP A 510 43.30 -18.92 1.64
C ASP A 510 43.51 -19.39 3.08
N ASN A 511 43.73 -20.69 3.30
CA ASN A 511 43.87 -21.30 4.64
C ASN A 511 42.75 -20.94 5.64
N GLY A 512 41.51 -20.77 5.17
CA GLY A 512 40.37 -20.37 6.01
C GLY A 512 40.25 -18.87 6.25
N GLU A 513 41.19 -18.06 5.75
CA GLU A 513 41.12 -16.60 5.77
C GLU A 513 40.45 -16.08 4.48
N TYR A 514 39.54 -15.11 4.64
CA TYR A 514 38.87 -14.44 3.53
C TYR A 514 39.72 -13.30 3.01
N VAL A 515 40.15 -13.36 1.74
CA VAL A 515 40.94 -12.28 1.12
C VAL A 515 40.02 -11.31 0.40
N LEU A 516 39.86 -10.13 0.97
CA LEU A 516 39.07 -9.04 0.40
C LEU A 516 39.95 -8.00 -0.30
N GLU A 517 39.46 -7.45 -1.41
CA GLU A 517 39.96 -6.24 -2.05
C GLU A 517 38.96 -5.11 -1.87
N ASN A 518 39.41 -3.97 -1.37
CA ASN A 518 38.60 -2.75 -1.35
C ASN A 518 38.55 -2.14 -2.75
N THR A 519 37.36 -2.04 -3.33
CA THR A 519 37.16 -1.49 -4.68
C THR A 519 37.01 0.04 -4.69
N GLN A 520 36.93 0.69 -3.53
CA GLN A 520 36.93 2.15 -3.43
C GLN A 520 38.36 2.66 -3.22
N ILE A 521 38.99 3.09 -4.31
CA ILE A 521 40.29 3.77 -4.28
C ILE A 521 40.02 5.24 -3.92
N SER A 522 40.36 5.65 -2.71
CA SER A 522 40.54 7.06 -2.34
C SER A 522 41.85 7.24 -1.57
N ASP A 523 42.38 8.46 -1.56
CA ASP A 523 43.66 8.79 -0.89
C ASP A 523 43.66 8.45 0.62
N ASP A 524 42.48 8.34 1.24
CA ASP A 524 42.29 7.97 2.65
C ASP A 524 42.09 6.46 2.90
N HIS A 525 41.91 5.65 1.85
CA HIS A 525 41.56 4.23 1.95
C HIS A 525 42.40 3.38 0.97
N PRO A 526 43.69 3.15 1.28
CA PRO A 526 44.56 2.37 0.40
C PRO A 526 44.09 0.93 0.25
N ALA A 527 44.34 0.34 -0.92
CA ALA A 527 44.09 -1.08 -1.16
C ALA A 527 44.87 -1.92 -0.14
N GLY A 528 44.15 -2.73 0.64
CA GLY A 528 44.72 -3.60 1.66
C GLY A 528 44.10 -4.99 1.62
N LYS A 529 44.90 -6.01 1.96
CA LYS A 529 44.36 -7.33 2.33
C LYS A 529 43.93 -7.26 3.79
N TYR A 530 42.67 -7.56 4.05
CA TYR A 530 42.12 -7.58 5.40
C TYR A 530 41.91 -9.02 5.83
N ASN A 531 42.43 -9.38 7.01
CA ASN A 531 42.16 -10.67 7.62
C ASN A 531 40.96 -10.51 8.56
N PHE A 532 39.99 -11.43 8.47
CA PHE A 532 38.90 -11.46 9.45
C PHE A 532 39.41 -11.94 10.80
N VAL A 533 39.02 -11.24 11.87
CA VAL A 533 39.05 -11.78 13.22
C VAL A 533 37.62 -12.20 13.55
N LYS A 534 37.43 -13.47 13.93
CA LYS A 534 36.16 -13.94 14.47
C LYS A 534 35.93 -13.21 15.80
N LEU A 535 34.91 -12.38 15.87
CA LEU A 535 34.39 -11.91 17.16
C LEU A 535 33.61 -13.08 17.76
N GLU A 536 34.08 -13.57 18.92
CA GLU A 536 33.39 -14.61 19.69
C GLU A 536 32.12 -14.09 20.36
#